data_AF-A0A9X6KUN9-F1
#
_entry.id   AF-A0A9X6KUN9-F1
#
_cell.length_a   1.000
_cell.length_b   1.000
_cell.length_c   1.000
_cell.angle_alpha   90.00
_cell.angle_beta   90.00
_cell.angle_gamma   90.00
#
_symmetry.space_group_name_H-M   'P 1'
#
loop_
_entity.id
_entity.type
_entity.pdbx_description
1 polymer ?
#
loop_
_entity_poly.entity_id
_entity_poly.type
_entity_poly.pdbx_seq_one_letter_code
_entity_poly.pdbx_strand_id
1 'polypeptide(L)' 'SSVEGKRVVSKVNDLRFYSKPSWLDRDVAGTVDKGLGFTILDKVSVNGSSQYKVKNSRGNVYYITASSYYVEIK' A
#
# COMPACT_ATOMS: atom_id res chain seq x y z
N SER A 1 -13.76 11.62 4.25
CA SER A 1 -12.87 12.11 3.19
C SER A 1 -12.37 10.93 2.38
N SER A 2 -12.63 10.89 1.07
CA SER A 2 -12.09 9.83 0.23
C SER A 2 -10.57 9.95 0.15
N VAL A 3 -9.87 8.82 0.26
CA VAL A 3 -8.41 8.72 0.08
C VAL A 3 -8.05 8.32 -1.35
N GLU A 4 -9.04 7.98 -2.17
CA GLU A 4 -8.86 7.63 -3.57
C GLU A 4 -8.23 8.80 -4.34
N GLY A 5 -7.34 8.48 -5.28
CA GLY A 5 -6.58 9.46 -6.06
C GLY A 5 -5.40 10.09 -5.33
N LYS A 6 -5.34 10.01 -3.99
CA LYS A 6 -4.19 10.49 -3.20
C LYS A 6 -3.00 9.55 -3.32
N ARG A 7 -1.83 10.00 -2.86
CA ARG A 7 -0.60 9.19 -2.88
C ARG A 7 -0.29 8.66 -1.47
N VAL A 8 -0.22 7.34 -1.33
CA VAL A 8 0.38 6.74 -0.12
C VAL A 8 1.90 6.68 -0.29
N VAL A 9 2.63 7.13 0.72
CA VAL A 9 4.09 7.22 0.73
C VAL A 9 4.65 6.45 1.91
N SER A 10 5.68 5.63 1.67
CA SER A 10 6.35 4.90 2.75
C SER A 10 7.16 5.83 3.64
N LYS A 11 7.08 5.61 4.96
CA LYS A 11 7.90 6.29 5.97
C LYS A 11 9.17 5.51 6.33
N VAL A 12 9.26 4.25 5.89
CA VAL A 12 10.37 3.31 6.21
C VAL A 12 10.92 2.68 4.93
N ASN A 13 12.15 2.17 5.00
CA ASN A 13 12.71 1.37 3.90
C ASN A 13 12.14 -0.04 3.91
N ASP A 14 12.24 -0.73 2.78
CA ASP A 14 11.85 -2.13 2.63
C ASP A 14 10.39 -2.45 3.04
N LEU A 15 9.47 -1.49 2.92
CA LEU A 15 8.08 -1.70 3.28
C LEU A 15 7.40 -2.63 2.27
N ARG A 16 6.91 -3.78 2.73
CA ARG A 16 6.27 -4.79 1.88
C ARG A 16 4.98 -4.27 1.25
N PHE A 17 4.79 -4.62 -0.01
CA PHE A 17 3.49 -4.57 -0.70
C PHE A 17 3.16 -5.94 -1.30
N TYR A 18 1.88 -6.19 -1.52
CA TYR A 18 1.33 -7.51 -1.79
C TYR A 18 0.62 -7.54 -3.15
N SER A 19 0.61 -8.71 -3.78
CA SER A 19 -0.05 -8.96 -5.07
C SER A 19 -1.58 -9.06 -4.95
N LYS A 20 -2.09 -9.37 -3.76
CA LYS A 20 -3.52 -9.51 -3.44
C LYS A 20 -3.77 -9.04 -2.00
N PRO A 21 -5.03 -8.81 -1.58
CA PRO A 21 -5.33 -8.35 -0.22
C PRO A 21 -5.01 -9.46 0.79
N SER A 22 -3.80 -9.43 1.34
CA SER A 22 -3.21 -10.49 2.16
C SER A 22 -2.08 -9.95 3.03
N TRP A 23 -1.74 -10.68 4.08
CA TRP A 23 -0.57 -10.45 4.93
C TRP A 23 0.42 -11.62 4.92
N LEU A 24 0.19 -12.61 4.05
CA LEU A 24 1.01 -13.82 3.96
C LEU A 24 2.30 -13.55 3.17
N ASP A 25 3.41 -14.14 3.61
CA ASP A 25 4.71 -13.99 2.93
C ASP A 25 4.68 -14.39 1.46
N ARG A 26 3.95 -15.46 1.11
CA ARG A 26 3.79 -15.92 -0.28
C ARG A 26 3.13 -14.90 -1.22
N ASP A 27 2.43 -13.92 -0.65
CA ASP A 27 1.70 -12.91 -1.41
C ASP A 27 2.47 -11.59 -1.53
N VAL A 28 3.66 -11.47 -0.91
CA VAL A 28 4.55 -10.32 -1.05
C VAL A 28 4.98 -10.21 -2.51
N ALA A 29 4.67 -9.06 -3.11
CA ALA A 29 5.04 -8.75 -4.49
C ALA A 29 6.37 -7.97 -4.57
N GLY A 30 6.79 -7.34 -3.49
CA GLY A 30 8.04 -6.60 -3.39
C GLY A 30 8.06 -5.66 -2.19
N THR A 31 9.06 -4.78 -2.17
CA THR A 31 9.23 -3.74 -1.15
C THR A 31 9.32 -2.35 -1.76
N VAL A 32 8.95 -1.34 -0.99
CA VAL A 32 9.04 0.07 -1.36
C VAL A 32 9.82 0.84 -0.28
N ASP A 33 10.76 1.66 -0.73
CA ASP A 33 11.60 2.45 0.18
C ASP A 33 10.93 3.75 0.63
N LYS A 34 11.50 4.34 1.68
CA LYS A 34 11.04 5.59 2.27
C LYS A 34 10.96 6.69 1.21
N GLY A 35 9.86 7.45 1.22
CA GLY A 35 9.60 8.54 0.27
C GLY A 35 9.03 8.10 -1.08
N LEU A 36 9.12 6.80 -1.40
CA LEU A 36 8.44 6.21 -2.55
C LEU A 36 7.03 5.77 -2.19
N GLY A 37 6.18 5.56 -3.20
CA GLY A 37 4.76 5.43 -2.98
C GLY A 37 3.93 5.24 -4.23
N PHE A 38 2.62 5.08 -4.03
CA PHE A 38 1.66 4.65 -5.02
C PHE A 38 0.39 5.51 -4.99
N THR A 39 -0.36 5.54 -6.09
CA THR A 39 -1.70 6.15 -6.11
C THR A 39 -2.71 5.21 -5.45
N ILE A 40 -3.51 5.72 -4.51
CA ILE A 40 -4.55 4.97 -3.83
C ILE A 40 -5.76 4.85 -4.77
N LEU A 41 -6.22 3.62 -4.97
CA LEU A 41 -7.44 3.29 -5.69
C LEU A 41 -8.62 3.06 -4.74
N ASP A 42 -8.36 2.47 -3.57
CA ASP A 42 -9.38 2.12 -2.58
C ASP A 42 -8.71 1.78 -1.22
N LYS A 43 -9.49 1.64 -0.15
CA LYS A 43 -9.08 1.12 1.16
C LYS A 43 -9.90 -0.13 1.50
N VAL A 44 -9.20 -1.24 1.73
CA VAL A 44 -9.82 -2.56 1.99
C VAL A 44 -9.48 -3.06 3.40
N SER A 45 -10.39 -3.86 3.99
CA SER A 45 -10.14 -4.57 5.25
C SER A 45 -9.68 -5.99 4.97
N VAL A 46 -8.56 -6.40 5.58
CA VAL A 46 -7.93 -7.71 5.42
C VAL A 46 -7.59 -8.26 6.80
N ASN A 47 -8.30 -9.31 7.22
CA ASN A 47 -8.10 -9.99 8.51
C ASN A 47 -8.04 -9.01 9.72
N GLY A 48 -8.94 -8.03 9.75
CA GLY A 48 -9.02 -7.05 10.85
C GLY A 48 -8.06 -5.85 10.76
N SER A 49 -7.21 -5.78 9.74
CA SER A 49 -6.33 -4.64 9.46
C SER A 49 -6.57 -4.05 8.08
N SER A 50 -6.40 -2.73 7.93
CA SER A 50 -6.62 -2.06 6.64
C SER A 50 -5.39 -2.09 5.72
N GLN A 51 -5.64 -2.23 4.43
CA GLN A 51 -4.68 -1.99 3.35
C GLN A 51 -5.24 -0.94 2.39
N TYR A 52 -4.34 -0.26 1.67
CA TYR A 52 -4.70 0.47 0.47
C TYR A 52 -4.54 -0.43 -0.74
N LYS A 53 -5.57 -0.50 -1.59
CA LYS A 53 -5.43 -0.95 -2.97
C LYS A 53 -4.78 0.18 -3.74
N VAL A 54 -3.65 -0.08 -4.37
CA VAL A 54 -2.82 0.96 -4.97
C VAL A 54 -2.42 0.63 -6.39
N LYS A 55 -2.06 1.65 -7.17
CA LYS A 55 -1.54 1.53 -8.53
C LYS A 55 -0.16 2.15 -8.63
N ASN A 56 0.78 1.44 -9.27
CA ASN A 56 2.09 2.01 -9.59
C ASN A 56 2.06 2.82 -10.90
N SER A 57 3.17 3.46 -11.25
CA SER A 57 3.31 4.27 -12.48
C SER A 57 3.13 3.47 -13.78
N ARG A 58 3.23 2.15 -13.72
CA ARG A 58 3.02 1.22 -14.86
C ARG A 58 1.58 0.71 -14.96
N GLY A 59 0.69 1.11 -14.05
CA GLY A 59 -0.71 0.67 -14.05
C GLY A 59 -0.97 -0.65 -13.30
N ASN A 60 0.05 -1.28 -12.74
CA ASN A 60 -0.12 -2.53 -11.98
C ASN A 60 -0.74 -2.23 -10.61
N VAL A 61 -1.62 -3.13 -10.17
CA VAL A 61 -2.34 -3.02 -8.89
C VAL A 61 -1.67 -3.88 -7.82
N TYR A 62 -1.51 -3.30 -6.63
CA TYR A 62 -0.95 -3.94 -5.44
C TYR A 62 -1.71 -3.53 -4.19
N TYR A 63 -1.28 -4.06 -3.05
CA TYR A 63 -1.84 -3.76 -1.74
C TYR A 63 -0.72 -3.41 -0.76
N ILE A 64 -0.88 -2.34 0.01
CA ILE A 64 0.10 -1.89 1.01
C ILE A 64 -0.61 -1.54 2.31
N THR A 65 0.09 -1.63 3.44
CA THR A 65 -0.50 -1.29 4.75
C THR A 65 -1.09 0.12 4.77
N ALA A 66 -2.25 0.27 5.40
CA ALA A 66 -2.88 1.57 5.66
C ALA A 66 -2.54 2.11 7.06
N SER A 67 -1.60 1.49 7.78
CA SER A 67 -1.17 1.96 9.10
C SER A 67 -0.35 3.25 8.98
N SER A 68 -0.80 4.30 9.65
CA SER A 68 -0.11 5.61 9.73
C SER A 68 1.28 5.55 10.38
N TYR A 69 1.60 4.44 11.03
CA TYR A 69 2.94 4.18 11.54
C TYR A 69 3.95 4.05 10.38
N TYR A 70 3.60 3.27 9.35
CA TYR A 70 4.47 2.93 8.22
C TYR A 70 4.28 3.80 6.98
N VAL A 71 3.10 4.40 6.82
CA VAL A 71 2.78 5.22 5.64
C VAL A 71 2.18 6.57 6.01
N GLU A 72 2.29 7.51 5.09
CA GLU A 72 1.56 8.79 5.11
C GLU A 72 0.79 8.99 3.81
N ILE A 73 -0.30 9.75 3.86
CA ILE A 73 -1.05 10.15 2.66
C ILE A 73 -0.62 11.57 2.28
N LYS A 74 -0.26 11.76 1.01
CA LYS A 74 -0.05 13.07 0.38
C LYS A 74 -1.15 13.37 -0.62
#